data_AF-A0A7C5U7E7-F1
#
_entry.id   AF-A0A7C5U7E7-F1
#
_cell.length_a   1.000
_cell.length_b   1.000
_cell.length_c   1.000
_cell.angle_alpha   90.00
_cell.angle_beta   90.00
_cell.angle_gamma   90.00
#
_symmetry.space_group_name_H-M   'P 1'
#
loop_
_entity.id
_entity.type
_entity.pdbx_description
1 polymer ?
#
loop_
_entity_poly.entity_id
_entity_poly.type
_entity_poly.pdbx_seq_one_letter_code
_entity_poly.pdbx_strand_id
1 'polypeptide(L)'
;MRVLVEVFATLRDRLGWSLKSIEFSGDEVTLEDLLRSVKDLYDLLINDLGGDLSNLLENYLVFINGIHAQFRGGLKAVLRDNDKVSIFPPVAGGSLDTFLTEKQITVLRLRAQGLSVEDIARILGVSKSNVYSLLRSARKVFEKSLRTVKIYNELTSNVRLVVPKGTSINEFIKILISEA
;
A
#
# COMPACT_ATOMS: atom_id res chain seq x y z
N MET A 1 -13.90 27.76 1.92
CA MET A 1 -13.63 26.55 2.70
C MET A 1 -12.18 26.11 2.57
N ARG A 2 -11.63 25.46 3.58
CA ARG A 2 -10.27 24.89 3.59
C ARG A 2 -10.36 23.37 3.63
N VAL A 3 -9.66 22.69 2.73
CA VAL A 3 -9.56 21.23 2.67
C VAL A 3 -8.10 20.82 2.82
N LEU A 4 -7.83 19.75 3.58
CA LEU A 4 -6.50 19.18 3.75
C LEU A 4 -6.34 17.97 2.83
N VAL A 5 -5.31 17.99 1.98
CA VAL A 5 -4.95 16.86 1.11
C VAL A 5 -3.70 16.20 1.66
N GLU A 6 -3.81 14.92 1.98
CA GLU A 6 -2.72 14.10 2.50
C GLU A 6 -2.40 12.97 1.52
N VAL A 7 -1.13 12.80 1.16
CA VAL A 7 -0.67 11.77 0.23
C VAL A 7 0.34 10.85 0.90
N PHE A 8 0.36 9.58 0.47
CA PHE A 8 1.11 8.51 1.15
C PHE A 8 2.07 7.76 0.21
N ALA A 9 2.99 7.01 0.82
CA ALA A 9 3.94 6.12 0.13
C ALA A 9 4.62 6.80 -1.08
N THR A 10 4.65 6.14 -2.23
CA THR A 10 5.32 6.61 -3.46
C THR A 10 4.79 7.95 -3.99
N LEU A 11 3.56 8.36 -3.62
CA LEU A 11 3.08 9.70 -3.97
C LEU A 11 3.87 10.79 -3.26
N ARG A 12 4.27 10.57 -1.99
CA ARG A 12 5.06 11.56 -1.24
C ARG A 12 6.41 11.80 -1.89
N ASP A 13 7.06 10.73 -2.33
CA ASP A 13 8.37 10.79 -2.97
C ASP A 13 8.29 11.49 -4.34
N ARG A 14 7.23 11.21 -5.12
CA ARG A 14 7.01 11.80 -6.44
C ARG A 14 6.53 13.25 -6.40
N LEU A 15 5.77 13.63 -5.37
CA LEU A 15 5.22 14.98 -5.23
C LEU A 15 6.09 15.91 -4.39
N GLY A 16 6.99 15.36 -3.57
CA GLY A 16 7.84 16.13 -2.65
C GLY A 16 7.11 16.70 -1.44
N TRP A 17 5.85 16.29 -1.19
CA TRP A 17 5.06 16.71 -0.04
C TRP A 17 4.14 15.58 0.45
N SER A 18 3.75 15.65 1.72
CA SER A 18 2.84 14.70 2.36
C SER A 18 1.49 15.30 2.75
N LEU A 19 1.43 16.62 2.94
CA LEU A 19 0.22 17.35 3.33
C LEU A 19 0.18 18.71 2.64
N LYS A 20 -0.99 19.09 2.11
CA LYS A 20 -1.23 20.38 1.45
C LYS A 20 -2.60 20.92 1.88
N SER A 21 -2.68 22.21 2.18
CA SER A 21 -3.95 22.86 2.48
C SER A 21 -4.42 23.65 1.27
N ILE A 22 -5.65 23.41 0.83
CA ILE A 22 -6.26 24.06 -0.33
C ILE A 22 -7.45 24.89 0.13
N GLU A 23 -7.50 26.15 -0.31
CA GLU A 23 -8.57 27.07 0.00
C GLU A 23 -9.44 27.30 -1.23
N PHE A 24 -10.75 27.23 -1.04
CA PHE A 24 -11.77 27.47 -2.06
C PHE A 24 -12.68 28.61 -1.65
N SER A 25 -13.04 29.46 -2.61
CA SER A 25 -13.98 30.57 -2.40
C SER A 25 -15.44 30.20 -2.73
N GLY A 26 -15.70 29.02 -3.31
CA GLY A 26 -17.03 28.55 -3.68
C GLY A 26 -17.68 27.65 -2.62
N ASP A 27 -19.01 27.52 -2.70
CA ASP A 27 -19.83 26.85 -1.68
C ASP A 27 -19.94 25.33 -1.88
N GLU A 28 -19.86 24.85 -3.13
CA GLU A 28 -19.92 23.42 -3.46
C GLU A 28 -18.66 23.01 -4.23
N VAL A 29 -17.75 22.34 -3.53
CA VAL A 29 -16.51 21.80 -4.10
C VAL A 29 -16.59 20.28 -4.06
N THR A 30 -16.45 19.62 -5.20
CA THR A 30 -16.40 18.15 -5.24
C THR A 30 -14.98 17.61 -5.05
N LEU A 31 -14.85 16.31 -4.79
CA LEU A 31 -13.56 15.63 -4.81
C LEU A 31 -12.84 15.81 -6.15
N GLU A 32 -13.56 15.77 -7.27
CA GLU A 32 -12.97 16.02 -8.59
C GLU A 32 -12.41 17.44 -8.70
N ASP A 33 -13.16 18.45 -8.25
CA ASP A 33 -12.71 19.84 -8.25
C ASP A 33 -11.47 20.05 -7.39
N LEU A 34 -11.44 19.40 -6.22
CA LEU A 34 -10.26 19.39 -5.35
C LEU A 34 -9.05 18.82 -6.07
N LEU A 35 -9.18 17.65 -6.70
CA LEU A 35 -8.06 17.03 -7.40
C LEU A 35 -7.56 17.95 -8.52
N ARG A 36 -8.46 18.49 -9.35
CA ARG A 36 -8.13 19.42 -10.44
C ARG A 36 -7.43 20.70 -9.95
N SER A 37 -7.73 21.16 -8.73
CA SER A 37 -7.08 22.34 -8.14
C SER A 37 -5.62 22.07 -7.72
N VAL A 38 -5.25 20.82 -7.43
CA VAL A 38 -3.90 20.42 -7.04
C VAL A 38 -3.18 19.86 -8.27
N LYS A 39 -2.72 20.76 -9.14
CA LYS A 39 -2.22 20.42 -10.48
C LYS A 39 -1.16 19.31 -10.51
N ASP A 40 -0.17 19.38 -9.62
CA ASP A 40 0.90 18.39 -9.50
C ASP A 40 0.39 16.99 -9.15
N LEU A 41 -0.58 16.91 -8.24
CA LEU A 41 -1.26 15.66 -7.90
C LEU A 41 -2.14 15.18 -9.07
N TYR A 42 -2.93 16.06 -9.67
CA TYR A 42 -3.83 15.73 -10.77
C TYR A 42 -3.07 15.15 -11.97
N ASP A 43 -2.02 15.84 -12.42
CA ASP A 43 -1.21 15.42 -13.54
C ASP A 43 -0.56 14.05 -13.27
N LEU A 44 -0.11 13.81 -12.03
CA LEU A 44 0.44 12.52 -11.63
C LEU A 44 -0.62 11.41 -11.71
N LEU A 45 -1.81 11.62 -11.12
CA LEU A 45 -2.89 10.64 -11.10
C LEU A 45 -3.38 10.32 -12.52
N ILE A 46 -3.58 11.33 -13.36
CA ILE A 46 -4.01 11.15 -14.76
C ILE A 46 -3.00 10.32 -15.55
N ASN A 47 -1.69 10.60 -15.38
CA ASN A 47 -0.65 9.82 -16.05
C ASN A 47 -0.65 8.36 -15.59
N ASP A 48 -0.79 8.11 -14.28
CA ASP A 48 -0.82 6.75 -13.73
C ASP A 48 -2.09 5.98 -14.16
N LEU A 49 -3.20 6.69 -14.43
CA LEU A 49 -4.49 6.11 -14.83
C LEU A 49 -4.68 6.02 -16.36
N GLY A 50 -3.69 6.40 -17.16
CA GLY A 50 -3.78 6.36 -18.62
C GLY A 50 -4.72 7.41 -19.24
N GLY A 51 -4.89 8.57 -18.59
CA GLY A 51 -5.67 9.68 -19.12
C GLY A 51 -7.09 9.83 -18.54
N ASP A 52 -7.56 8.85 -17.76
CA ASP A 52 -8.95 8.80 -17.30
C ASP A 52 -9.07 8.77 -15.77
N LEU A 53 -9.56 9.87 -15.21
CA LEU A 53 -9.75 10.01 -13.76
C LEU A 53 -10.89 9.13 -13.24
N SER A 54 -11.82 8.65 -14.08
CA SER A 54 -12.96 7.84 -13.62
C SER A 54 -12.52 6.55 -12.93
N ASN A 55 -11.35 6.02 -13.32
CA ASN A 55 -10.72 4.83 -12.74
C ASN A 55 -9.94 5.12 -11.45
N LEU A 56 -9.94 6.37 -10.95
CA LEU A 56 -9.18 6.75 -9.76
C LEU A 56 -9.53 5.86 -8.56
N LEU A 57 -10.82 5.69 -8.27
CA LEU A 57 -11.26 4.97 -7.06
C LEU A 57 -11.08 3.45 -7.16
N GLU A 58 -10.80 2.94 -8.35
CA GLU A 58 -10.48 1.52 -8.57
C GLU A 58 -8.99 1.23 -8.33
N ASN A 59 -8.13 2.21 -8.62
CA ASN A 59 -6.68 2.07 -8.58
C ASN A 59 -6.02 2.72 -7.36
N TYR A 60 -6.64 3.77 -6.83
CA TYR A 60 -6.20 4.54 -5.66
C TYR A 60 -7.23 4.43 -4.56
N LEU A 61 -6.74 4.37 -3.33
CA LEU A 61 -7.61 4.42 -2.16
C LEU A 61 -7.72 5.88 -1.74
N VAL A 62 -8.92 6.43 -1.86
CA VAL A 62 -9.21 7.84 -1.55
C VAL A 62 -10.22 7.88 -0.41
N PHE A 63 -9.90 8.62 0.64
CA PHE A 63 -10.73 8.75 1.83
C PHE A 63 -11.07 10.21 2.08
N ILE A 64 -12.32 10.47 2.50
CA ILE A 64 -12.79 11.75 3.01
C ILE A 64 -13.12 11.53 4.49
N ASN A 65 -12.32 12.12 5.38
CA ASN A 65 -12.41 11.95 6.84
C ASN A 65 -12.44 10.47 7.26
N GLY A 66 -11.58 9.65 6.65
CA GLY A 66 -11.47 8.22 6.95
C GLY A 66 -12.56 7.34 6.32
N ILE A 67 -13.53 7.91 5.61
CA ILE A 67 -14.54 7.14 4.87
C ILE A 67 -14.15 7.09 3.39
N HIS A 68 -14.12 5.90 2.80
CA HIS A 68 -13.74 5.73 1.39
C HIS A 68 -14.67 6.55 0.49
N ALA A 69 -14.09 7.31 -0.45
CA ALA A 69 -14.80 8.30 -1.25
C ALA A 69 -15.96 7.70 -2.05
N GLN A 70 -15.86 6.43 -2.46
CA GLN A 70 -16.96 5.72 -3.14
C GLN A 70 -18.28 5.70 -2.33
N PHE A 71 -18.21 5.71 -0.99
CA PHE A 71 -19.40 5.77 -0.12
C PHE A 71 -19.87 7.20 0.17
N ARG A 72 -19.14 8.21 -0.32
CA ARG A 72 -19.46 9.63 -0.17
C ARG A 72 -19.95 10.26 -1.47
N GLY A 73 -20.14 9.47 -2.53
CA GLY A 73 -20.51 9.96 -3.87
C GLY A 73 -19.39 9.89 -4.90
N GLY A 74 -18.28 9.23 -4.57
CA GLY A 74 -17.14 9.03 -5.47
C GLY A 74 -16.46 10.37 -5.80
N LEU A 75 -16.12 10.56 -7.08
CA LEU A 75 -15.56 11.83 -7.56
C LEU A 75 -16.50 13.03 -7.37
N LYS A 76 -17.82 12.78 -7.34
CA LYS A 76 -18.85 13.81 -7.13
C LYS A 76 -19.14 14.06 -5.64
N ALA A 77 -18.38 13.47 -4.72
CA ALA A 77 -18.54 13.71 -3.30
C ALA A 77 -18.32 15.19 -2.98
N VAL A 78 -19.34 15.84 -2.40
CA VAL A 78 -19.26 17.25 -1.98
C VAL A 78 -18.47 17.34 -0.67
N LEU A 79 -17.42 18.17 -0.70
CA LEU A 79 -16.51 18.42 0.41
C LEU A 79 -17.02 19.56 1.30
N ARG A 80 -16.60 19.54 2.56
CA ARG A 80 -16.94 20.54 3.57
C ARG A 80 -15.68 21.21 4.10
N ASP A 81 -15.90 22.34 4.78
CA ASP A 81 -14.82 23.04 5.48
C ASP A 81 -14.14 22.14 6.51
N ASN A 82 -12.81 22.14 6.49
CA ASN A 82 -11.91 21.29 7.27
C ASN A 82 -11.97 19.80 6.96
N ASP A 83 -12.56 19.40 5.82
CA ASP A 83 -12.44 18.01 5.37
C ASP A 83 -10.98 17.65 5.10
N LYS A 84 -10.64 16.41 5.45
CA LYS A 84 -9.36 15.79 5.17
C LYS A 84 -9.53 14.73 4.09
N VAL A 85 -8.86 14.92 2.96
CA VAL A 85 -8.80 13.97 1.84
C VAL A 85 -7.45 13.27 1.86
N SER A 86 -7.45 11.96 2.09
CA SER A 86 -6.24 11.12 2.11
C SER A 86 -6.20 10.25 0.85
N ILE A 87 -5.07 10.24 0.14
CA ILE A 87 -4.87 9.51 -1.12
C ILE A 87 -3.68 8.57 -1.00
N PHE A 88 -3.93 7.29 -1.23
CA PHE A 88 -2.92 6.24 -1.20
C PHE A 88 -2.68 5.72 -2.62
N PRO A 89 -1.41 5.62 -3.07
CA PRO A 89 -1.09 5.02 -4.36
C PRO A 89 -1.44 3.53 -4.38
N PRO A 90 -1.51 2.93 -5.58
CA PRO A 90 -1.40 1.48 -5.70
C PRO A 90 -0.10 1.03 -5.01
N VAL A 91 -0.15 -0.15 -4.35
CA VAL A 91 0.99 -0.64 -3.55
C VAL A 91 2.26 -0.65 -4.39
N ALA A 92 3.32 -0.05 -3.84
CA ALA A 92 4.61 0.14 -4.46
C ALA A 92 5.25 -1.19 -4.91
N GLY A 93 5.59 -1.27 -6.19
CA GLY A 93 6.69 -2.11 -6.68
C GLY A 93 6.31 -3.48 -7.24
N GLY A 94 6.25 -3.55 -8.57
CA GLY A 94 6.29 -4.80 -9.34
C GLY A 94 4.91 -5.37 -9.65
N SER A 95 4.83 -6.05 -10.79
CA SER A 95 3.67 -6.85 -11.19
C SER A 95 3.15 -7.65 -9.98
N LEU A 96 1.83 -7.84 -9.89
CA LEU A 96 1.14 -8.67 -8.89
C LEU A 96 1.50 -10.18 -9.02
N ASP A 97 2.75 -10.50 -9.36
CA ASP A 97 3.30 -11.85 -9.41
C ASP A 97 3.60 -12.32 -7.99
N THR A 98 2.53 -12.72 -7.32
CA THR A 98 2.54 -13.20 -5.95
C THR A 98 1.54 -14.34 -5.81
N PHE A 99 1.73 -15.15 -4.78
CA PHE A 99 0.80 -16.23 -4.42
C PHE A 99 -0.50 -15.71 -3.79
N LEU A 100 -0.62 -14.40 -3.55
CA LEU A 100 -1.82 -13.77 -3.05
C LEU A 100 -2.78 -13.44 -4.19
N THR A 101 -4.08 -13.70 -3.98
CA THR A 101 -5.11 -13.27 -4.93
C THR A 101 -5.40 -11.78 -4.80
N GLU A 102 -5.94 -11.15 -5.85
CA GLU A 102 -6.36 -9.75 -5.83
C GLU A 102 -7.28 -9.44 -4.63
N LYS A 103 -8.26 -10.31 -4.36
CA LYS A 103 -9.17 -10.14 -3.21
C LYS A 103 -8.44 -10.18 -1.87
N GLN A 104 -7.45 -11.06 -1.71
CA GLN A 104 -6.63 -11.12 -0.49
C GLN A 104 -5.79 -9.85 -0.34
N ILE A 105 -5.23 -9.36 -1.43
CA ILE A 105 -4.43 -8.13 -1.45
C ILE A 105 -5.31 -6.93 -1.08
N THR A 106 -6.51 -6.82 -1.66
CA THR A 106 -7.45 -5.75 -1.31
C THR A 106 -7.81 -5.77 0.18
N VAL A 107 -8.12 -6.94 0.74
CA VAL A 107 -8.46 -7.05 2.17
C VAL A 107 -7.25 -6.75 3.07
N LEU A 108 -6.03 -7.18 2.70
CA LEU A 108 -4.80 -6.84 3.41
C LEU A 108 -4.50 -5.33 3.32
N ARG A 109 -4.71 -4.69 2.16
CA ARG A 109 -4.55 -3.24 1.96
C ARG A 109 -5.46 -2.47 2.91
N LEU A 110 -6.75 -2.79 2.89
CA LEU A 110 -7.73 -2.12 3.74
C LEU A 110 -7.42 -2.34 5.23
N ARG A 111 -6.90 -3.52 5.63
CA ARG A 111 -6.47 -3.78 7.01
C ARG A 111 -5.20 -3.02 7.42
N ALA A 112 -4.20 -2.93 6.56
CA ALA A 112 -2.99 -2.16 6.81
C ALA A 112 -3.29 -0.66 7.00
N GLN A 113 -4.43 -0.20 6.47
CA GLN A 113 -4.95 1.15 6.61
C GLN A 113 -5.82 1.36 7.86
N GLY A 114 -5.90 0.36 8.76
CA GLY A 114 -6.61 0.47 10.04
C GLY A 114 -8.12 0.24 9.97
N LEU A 115 -8.69 -0.07 8.80
CA LEU A 115 -10.13 -0.34 8.69
C LEU A 115 -10.51 -1.61 9.45
N SER A 116 -11.69 -1.60 10.06
CA SER A 116 -12.25 -2.76 10.75
C SER A 116 -12.70 -3.85 9.77
N VAL A 117 -12.91 -5.09 10.22
CA VAL A 117 -13.51 -6.13 9.34
C VAL A 117 -14.91 -5.70 8.91
N GLU A 118 -15.65 -5.03 9.79
CA GLU A 118 -16.97 -4.47 9.54
C GLU A 118 -16.95 -3.50 8.37
N ASP A 119 -16.01 -2.54 8.38
CA ASP A 119 -15.89 -1.55 7.32
C ASP A 119 -15.49 -2.22 6.02
N ILE A 120 -14.53 -3.15 6.06
CA ILE A 120 -14.10 -3.90 4.86
C ILE A 120 -15.24 -4.70 4.26
N ALA A 121 -16.03 -5.38 5.09
CA ALA A 121 -17.19 -6.16 4.66
C ALA A 121 -18.22 -5.25 3.96
N ARG A 122 -18.52 -4.10 4.56
CA ARG A 122 -19.39 -3.08 3.97
C ARG A 122 -18.81 -2.54 2.66
N ILE A 123 -17.50 -2.29 2.63
CA ILE A 123 -16.79 -1.72 1.48
C ILE A 123 -16.86 -2.65 0.28
N LEU A 124 -16.65 -3.94 0.51
CA LEU A 124 -16.57 -4.96 -0.53
C LEU A 124 -17.92 -5.60 -0.85
N GLY A 125 -19.00 -5.25 -0.14
CA GLY A 125 -20.31 -5.87 -0.32
C GLY A 125 -20.33 -7.37 0.00
N VAL A 126 -19.45 -7.82 0.91
CA VAL A 126 -19.34 -9.24 1.30
C VAL A 126 -19.59 -9.42 2.79
N SER A 127 -19.77 -10.66 3.23
CA SER A 127 -19.95 -10.95 4.66
C SER A 127 -18.64 -10.77 5.44
N LYS A 128 -18.75 -10.41 6.73
CA LYS A 128 -17.59 -10.38 7.66
C LYS A 128 -16.84 -11.72 7.68
N SER A 129 -17.57 -12.83 7.61
CA SER A 129 -17.00 -14.18 7.55
C SER A 129 -16.13 -14.38 6.31
N ASN A 130 -16.55 -13.85 5.15
CA ASN A 130 -15.74 -13.87 3.94
C ASN A 130 -14.44 -13.06 4.12
N VAL A 131 -14.51 -11.86 4.71
CA VAL A 131 -13.32 -11.03 5.02
C VAL A 131 -12.35 -11.76 5.96
N TYR A 132 -12.84 -12.34 7.06
CA TYR A 132 -12.00 -13.15 7.97
C TYR A 132 -11.32 -14.32 7.25
N SER A 133 -12.04 -14.98 6.35
CA SER A 133 -11.51 -16.10 5.57
C SER A 133 -10.41 -15.66 4.60
N LEU A 134 -10.58 -14.51 3.94
CA LEU A 134 -9.57 -13.89 3.09
C LEU A 134 -8.31 -13.51 3.89
N LEU A 135 -8.48 -12.85 5.05
CA LEU A 135 -7.34 -12.50 5.93
C LEU A 135 -6.59 -13.75 6.41
N ARG A 136 -7.32 -14.77 6.87
CA ARG A 136 -6.74 -16.02 7.36
C ARG A 136 -5.95 -16.74 6.25
N SER A 137 -6.52 -16.85 5.05
CA SER A 137 -5.86 -17.51 3.93
C SER A 137 -4.64 -16.73 3.44
N ALA A 138 -4.73 -15.40 3.35
CA ALA A 138 -3.61 -14.53 3.00
C ALA A 138 -2.45 -14.66 4.00
N ARG A 139 -2.76 -14.70 5.31
CA ARG A 139 -1.76 -14.93 6.37
C ARG A 139 -1.04 -16.27 6.20
N LYS A 140 -1.76 -17.34 5.85
CA LYS A 140 -1.15 -18.65 5.58
C LYS A 140 -0.19 -18.61 4.40
N VAL A 141 -0.51 -17.86 3.34
CA VAL A 141 0.40 -17.67 2.19
C VAL A 141 1.68 -16.98 2.67
N PHE A 142 1.56 -15.87 3.40
CA PHE A 142 2.71 -15.15 3.96
C PHE A 142 3.60 -16.04 4.84
N GLU A 143 3.01 -16.77 5.79
CA GLU A 143 3.73 -17.69 6.69
C GLU A 143 4.45 -18.80 5.90
N LYS A 144 3.81 -19.35 4.87
CA LYS A 144 4.43 -20.35 3.98
C LYS A 144 5.58 -19.76 3.17
N SER A 145 5.39 -18.60 2.57
CA SER A 145 6.43 -17.94 1.76
C SER A 145 7.67 -17.62 2.60
N LEU A 146 7.50 -17.10 3.82
CA LEU A 146 8.62 -16.90 4.75
C LEU A 146 9.34 -18.21 5.09
N ARG A 147 8.58 -19.28 5.34
CA ARG A 147 9.16 -20.59 5.60
C ARG A 147 9.92 -21.14 4.39
N THR A 148 9.41 -20.93 3.17
CA THR A 148 10.08 -21.32 1.93
C THR A 148 11.41 -20.59 1.77
N VAL A 149 11.45 -19.27 2.00
CA VAL A 149 12.70 -18.49 1.97
C VAL A 149 13.68 -19.00 3.02
N LYS A 150 13.22 -19.27 4.24
CA LYS A 150 14.05 -19.83 5.30
C LYS A 150 14.66 -21.17 4.91
N ILE A 151 13.84 -22.12 4.42
CA ILE A 151 14.32 -23.44 3.98
C ILE A 151 15.31 -23.29 2.82
N TYR A 152 15.02 -22.43 1.85
CA TYR A 152 15.93 -22.18 0.73
C TYR A 152 17.27 -21.66 1.23
N ASN A 153 17.27 -20.69 2.15
CA ASN A 153 18.50 -20.16 2.73
C ASN A 153 19.26 -21.23 3.52
N GLU A 154 18.59 -22.07 4.31
CA GLU A 154 19.22 -23.19 5.04
C GLU A 154 19.84 -24.24 4.10
N LEU A 155 19.21 -24.51 2.95
CA LEU A 155 19.71 -25.48 1.97
C LEU A 155 20.82 -24.92 1.08
N THR A 156 20.83 -23.61 0.85
CA THR A 156 21.74 -22.94 -0.10
C THR A 156 22.83 -22.12 0.56
N SER A 157 22.79 -21.99 1.90
CA SER A 157 23.88 -21.44 2.70
C SER A 157 25.10 -22.36 2.60
N ASN A 158 25.82 -22.25 1.49
CA ASN A 158 27.20 -22.68 1.39
C ASN A 158 27.99 -21.74 2.30
N VAL A 159 28.52 -22.25 3.40
CA VAL A 159 29.45 -21.52 4.25
C VAL A 159 30.64 -21.10 3.37
N ARG A 160 30.72 -19.81 3.02
CA ARG A 160 31.84 -19.26 2.27
C ARG A 160 32.85 -18.71 3.27
N LEU A 161 33.80 -19.54 3.67
CA LEU A 161 34.93 -19.11 4.48
C LEU A 161 36.01 -18.51 3.59
N VAL A 162 36.36 -17.24 3.82
CA VAL A 162 37.53 -16.62 3.21
C VAL A 162 38.73 -16.95 4.09
N VAL A 163 39.61 -17.84 3.60
CA VAL A 163 40.79 -18.28 4.34
C VAL A 163 42.03 -17.56 3.78
N PRO A 164 42.75 -16.76 4.58
CA PRO A 164 43.98 -16.11 4.14
C PRO A 164 45.04 -17.10 3.67
N LYS A 165 45.81 -16.72 2.66
CA LYS A 165 46.90 -17.55 2.13
C LYS A 165 47.98 -17.74 3.19
N GLY A 166 48.27 -18.99 3.55
CA GLY A 166 49.22 -19.35 4.63
C GLY A 166 48.56 -19.78 5.94
N THR A 167 47.22 -19.81 6.02
CA THR A 167 46.50 -20.32 7.20
C THR A 167 46.79 -21.81 7.41
N SER A 168 47.17 -22.19 8.63
CA SER A 168 47.43 -23.59 8.99
C SER A 168 46.13 -24.40 9.11
N ILE A 169 46.21 -25.74 8.97
CA ILE A 169 45.05 -26.63 9.10
C ILE A 169 44.34 -26.46 10.45
N ASN A 170 45.09 -26.34 11.55
CA ASN A 170 44.51 -26.14 12.88
C ASN A 170 43.77 -24.80 13.03
N GLU A 171 44.24 -23.77 12.35
CA GLU A 171 43.64 -22.44 12.39
C GLU A 171 42.41 -22.36 11.49
N PHE A 172 42.45 -23.06 10.35
CA PHE A 172 41.27 -23.28 9.51
C PHE A 172 40.16 -24.01 10.27
N ILE A 173 40.47 -25.07 11.02
CA ILE A 173 39.48 -25.80 11.82
C ILE A 173 38.83 -24.88 12.87
N LYS A 174 39.60 -23.99 13.52
CA LYS A 174 39.04 -23.01 14.45
C LYS A 174 38.07 -22.03 13.78
N ILE A 175 38.43 -21.52 12.60
CA ILE A 175 37.57 -20.63 11.79
C ILE A 175 36.28 -21.35 11.37
N LEU A 176 36.37 -22.65 11.05
CA LEU A 176 35.24 -23.47 10.63
C LEU A 176 34.28 -23.76 11.77
N ILE A 177 34.80 -23.97 12.99
CA ILE A 177 33.99 -24.19 14.19
C ILE A 177 33.35 -22.89 14.69
N SER A 178 33.96 -21.72 14.48
CA SER A 178 33.39 -20.44 14.92
C SER A 178 32.22 -19.93 14.07
N GLU A 179 32.06 -20.45 12.85
CA GLU A 179 31.00 -20.03 11.90
C GLU A 179 29.92 -21.11 11.66
N ALA A 180 29.92 -22.18 12.47
CA ALA A 180 28.90 -23.21 12.52
C ALA A 180 28.02 -23.05 13.76
#